data_AF-A0A519T508-F1
#
_entry.id   AF-A0A519T508-F1
#
_cell.length_a   1.000
_cell.length_b   1.000
_cell.length_c   1.000
_cell.angle_alpha   90.00
_cell.angle_beta   90.00
_cell.angle_gamma   90.00
#
_symmetry.space_group_name_H-M   'P 1'
#
loop_
_entity.id
_entity.type
_entity.pdbx_description
1 polymer ?
#
loop_
_entity_poly.entity_id
_entity_poly.type
_entity_poly.pdbx_seq_one_letter_code
_entity_poly.pdbx_strand_id
1 'polypeptide(L)'
;QKLLFILYYLKTYPTFDVLAATFGLPRSKACEHAHRLAKALERTLRTQGVLPARAIESLAQMQAVFAEVPVLLLDATERPQHRPRAVVDRAADYSGKKKTDA
;
A
#
# COMPACT_ATOMS: atom_id res chain seq x y z
N GLN A 1 9.86 18.51 -13.83
CA GLN A 1 10.36 17.16 -13.47
C GLN A 1 10.04 16.70 -12.03
N LYS A 2 9.70 17.57 -11.06
CA LYS A 2 9.38 17.16 -9.67
C LYS A 2 8.21 16.16 -9.54
N LEU A 3 7.14 16.36 -10.30
CA LEU A 3 5.99 15.45 -10.29
C LEU A 3 6.37 14.07 -10.82
N LEU A 4 7.09 14.01 -11.95
CA LEU A 4 7.60 12.74 -12.50
C LEU A 4 8.50 12.01 -11.50
N PHE A 5 9.40 12.72 -10.82
CA PHE A 5 10.29 12.15 -9.80
C PHE A 5 9.51 11.43 -8.70
N ILE A 6 8.51 12.10 -8.10
CA ILE A 6 7.76 11.51 -6.98
C ILE A 6 6.82 10.40 -7.45
N LEU A 7 6.19 10.55 -8.63
CA LEU A 7 5.33 9.52 -9.17
C LEU A 7 6.11 8.27 -9.55
N TYR A 8 7.33 8.42 -10.09
CA TYR A 8 8.22 7.29 -10.34
C TYR A 8 8.55 6.56 -9.03
N TYR A 9 8.99 7.30 -8.00
CA TYR A 9 9.28 6.71 -6.69
C TYR A 9 8.09 5.97 -6.09
N LEU A 10 6.88 6.54 -6.13
CA LEU A 10 5.68 5.89 -5.60
C LEU A 10 5.23 4.68 -6.41
N LYS A 11 5.45 4.70 -7.73
CA LYS A 11 5.01 3.62 -8.63
C LYS A 11 5.94 2.40 -8.59
N THR A 12 7.25 2.61 -8.57
CA THR A 12 8.24 1.53 -8.69
C THR A 12 8.97 1.24 -7.39
N TYR A 13 8.83 2.10 -6.38
CA TYR A 13 9.47 2.01 -5.07
C TYR A 13 10.95 1.59 -5.11
N PRO A 14 11.78 2.28 -5.92
CA PRO A 14 13.19 1.94 -6.06
C PRO A 14 13.97 2.32 -4.79
N THR A 15 15.14 1.73 -4.60
CA THR A 15 16.08 2.22 -3.59
C THR A 15 16.52 3.64 -3.92
N PHE A 16 16.94 4.40 -2.90
CA PHE A 16 17.39 5.78 -3.12
C PHE A 16 18.65 5.89 -4.00
N ASP A 17 19.46 4.83 -4.11
CA ASP A 17 20.60 4.80 -5.03
C ASP A 17 20.14 4.70 -6.48
N VAL A 18 19.17 3.83 -6.77
CA VAL A 18 18.57 3.71 -8.09
C VAL A 18 17.84 5.00 -8.45
N LEU A 19 17.05 5.55 -7.53
CA LEU A 19 16.36 6.82 -7.73
C LEU A 19 17.34 7.98 -8.01
N ALA A 20 18.43 8.04 -7.25
CA ALA A 20 19.50 9.01 -7.44
C ALA A 20 20.16 8.87 -8.82
N ALA A 21 20.51 7.65 -9.23
CA ALA A 21 21.10 7.38 -10.53
C ALA A 21 20.16 7.74 -11.69
N THR A 22 18.87 7.38 -11.59
CA THR A 22 17.86 7.69 -12.62
C THR A 22 17.68 9.19 -12.85
N PHE A 23 17.79 10.00 -11.81
CA PHE A 23 17.54 11.44 -11.87
C PHE A 23 18.79 12.32 -11.76
N GLY A 24 19.99 11.73 -11.75
CA GLY A 24 21.27 12.47 -11.70
C GLY A 24 21.48 13.25 -10.40
N LEU A 25 21.05 12.69 -9.26
CA LEU A 25 21.12 13.33 -7.95
C LEU A 25 22.05 12.58 -7.00
N PRO A 26 22.62 13.21 -5.96
CA PRO A 26 23.17 12.49 -4.83
C PRO A 26 22.08 11.70 -4.09
N ARG A 27 22.41 10.51 -3.57
CA ARG A 27 21.51 9.65 -2.78
C ARG A 27 20.78 10.42 -1.67
N SER A 28 21.50 11.25 -0.91
CA SER A 28 20.94 12.05 0.18
C SER A 28 19.86 13.02 -0.32
N LYS A 29 20.07 13.63 -1.48
CA LYS A 29 19.11 14.54 -2.11
C LYS A 29 17.91 13.82 -2.69
N ALA A 30 18.09 12.63 -3.27
CA ALA A 30 16.97 11.80 -3.72
C ALA A 30 16.03 11.45 -2.55
N CYS A 31 16.60 11.05 -1.40
CA CYS A 31 15.83 10.77 -0.18
C CYS A 31 15.12 12.02 0.36
N GLU A 32 15.83 13.14 0.50
CA GLU A 32 15.25 14.41 0.97
C GLU A 32 14.09 14.87 0.08
N HIS A 33 14.29 14.81 -1.24
CA HIS A 33 13.28 15.20 -2.22
C HIS A 33 12.08 14.27 -2.21
N ALA A 34 12.26 12.95 -2.11
CA ALA A 34 11.15 12.01 -2.05
C ALA A 34 10.21 12.34 -0.87
N HIS A 35 10.75 12.53 0.33
CA HIS A 35 9.95 12.88 1.51
C HIS A 35 9.28 14.25 1.39
N ARG A 36 10.01 15.27 0.91
CA ARG A 36 9.46 16.61 0.75
C ARG A 36 8.35 16.65 -0.30
N LEU A 37 8.56 16.00 -1.44
CA LEU A 37 7.61 15.99 -2.54
C LEU A 37 6.40 15.12 -2.23
N ALA A 38 6.54 14.02 -1.48
CA ALA A 38 5.41 13.22 -1.00
C ALA A 38 4.42 14.09 -0.18
N LYS A 39 4.94 14.88 0.77
CA LYS A 39 4.12 15.80 1.59
C LYS A 39 3.45 16.88 0.74
N ALA A 40 4.16 17.42 -0.25
CA ALA A 40 3.59 18.41 -1.17
C ALA A 40 2.47 17.79 -2.01
N LEU A 41 2.69 16.60 -2.56
CA LEU A 41 1.71 15.87 -3.35
C LEU A 41 0.45 15.56 -2.53
N GLU A 42 0.60 15.04 -1.31
CA GLU A 42 -0.53 14.76 -0.43
C GLU A 42 -1.37 16.02 -0.16
N ARG A 43 -0.72 17.15 0.14
CA ARG A 43 -1.40 18.43 0.36
C ARG A 43 -2.16 18.87 -0.89
N THR A 44 -1.55 18.78 -2.07
CA THR A 44 -2.19 19.14 -3.33
C THR A 44 -3.41 18.27 -3.62
N LEU A 45 -3.29 16.94 -3.47
CA LEU A 45 -4.41 16.01 -3.68
C LEU A 45 -5.56 16.28 -2.70
N ARG A 46 -5.24 16.62 -1.45
CA ARG A 46 -6.23 17.00 -0.43
C ARG A 46 -6.94 18.30 -0.80
N THR A 47 -6.21 19.33 -1.20
CA THR A 47 -6.79 20.61 -1.64
C THR A 47 -7.67 20.45 -2.88
N GLN A 48 -7.32 19.53 -3.78
CA GLN A 48 -8.12 19.22 -4.96
C GLN A 48 -9.31 18.28 -4.68
N GLY A 49 -9.42 17.73 -3.47
CA GLY A 49 -10.49 16.78 -3.11
C GLY A 49 -10.36 15.40 -3.79
N VAL A 50 -9.18 15.06 -4.32
CA VAL A 50 -8.92 13.80 -5.07
C VAL A 50 -7.95 12.87 -4.33
N LEU A 51 -7.65 13.14 -3.05
CA LEU A 51 -6.82 12.25 -2.24
C LEU A 51 -7.57 10.93 -1.99
N PRO A 52 -7.00 9.76 -2.35
CA PRO A 52 -7.68 8.48 -2.13
C PRO A 52 -7.94 8.20 -0.64
N ALA A 53 -9.05 7.54 -0.35
CA ALA A 53 -9.36 7.05 0.99
C ALA A 53 -8.27 6.05 1.44
N ARG A 54 -7.73 6.24 2.65
CA ARG A 54 -6.68 5.37 3.22
C ARG A 54 -7.24 4.14 3.94
N ALA A 55 -8.46 4.22 4.43
CA ALA A 55 -9.17 3.16 5.11
C ALA A 55 -10.66 3.26 4.79
N ILE A 56 -11.31 2.11 4.76
CA ILE A 56 -12.75 1.96 4.63
C ILE A 56 -13.22 1.31 5.93
N GLU A 57 -14.00 2.04 6.71
CA GLU A 57 -14.39 1.63 8.07
C GLU A 57 -15.78 0.99 8.12
N SER A 58 -16.55 1.10 7.03
CA SER A 58 -17.88 0.52 6.94
C SER A 58 -18.21 0.02 5.54
N LEU A 59 -19.15 -0.92 5.48
CA LEU A 59 -19.70 -1.42 4.22
C LEU A 59 -20.35 -0.30 3.40
N ALA A 60 -21.06 0.64 4.05
CA ALA A 60 -21.68 1.77 3.38
C ALA A 60 -20.64 2.68 2.71
N GLN A 61 -19.53 2.96 3.39
CA GLN A 61 -18.42 3.73 2.81
C GLN A 61 -17.80 2.98 1.62
N MET A 62 -17.64 1.66 1.73
CA MET A 62 -17.14 0.83 0.63
C MET A 62 -18.04 0.93 -0.61
N GLN A 63 -19.35 0.77 -0.42
CA GLN A 63 -20.34 0.84 -1.48
C GLN A 63 -20.34 2.22 -2.16
N ALA A 64 -20.21 3.30 -1.39
CA ALA A 64 -20.14 4.65 -1.93
C ALA A 64 -18.86 4.88 -2.77
N VAL A 65 -17.70 4.41 -2.29
CA VAL A 65 -16.41 4.57 -3.00
C VAL A 65 -16.39 3.78 -4.31
N PHE A 66 -17.04 2.61 -4.35
CA PHE A 66 -17.04 1.72 -5.50
C PHE A 66 -18.37 1.73 -6.29
N ALA A 67 -19.21 2.75 -6.14
CA ALA A 67 -20.55 2.80 -6.76
C ALA A 67 -20.51 2.65 -8.29
N GLU A 68 -19.48 3.22 -8.94
CA GLU A 68 -19.29 3.19 -10.39
C GLU A 68 -18.48 1.97 -10.87
N VAL A 69 -18.09 1.06 -9.97
CA VAL A 69 -17.31 -0.13 -10.31
C VAL A 69 -18.26 -1.31 -10.54
N PRO A 70 -18.40 -1.81 -11.79
CA PRO A 70 -19.41 -2.83 -12.12
C PRO A 70 -19.11 -4.19 -11.48
N VAL A 71 -17.82 -4.51 -11.30
CA VAL A 71 -17.37 -5.77 -10.70
C VAL A 71 -16.21 -5.48 -9.76
N LEU A 72 -16.41 -5.76 -8.47
CA LEU A 72 -15.36 -5.70 -7.48
C LEU A 72 -14.74 -7.10 -7.30
N LEU A 73 -13.46 -7.24 -7.64
CA LEU A 73 -12.72 -8.48 -7.42
C LEU A 73 -11.92 -8.37 -6.13
N LEU A 74 -12.17 -9.30 -5.20
CA LEU A 74 -11.36 -9.47 -4.00
C LEU A 74 -10.37 -10.59 -4.28
N ASP A 75 -9.07 -10.26 -4.36
CA ASP A 75 -8.01 -11.23 -4.66
C ASP A 75 -7.89 -12.29 -3.55
N ALA A 76 -7.54 -11.85 -2.34
CA ALA A 76 -7.56 -12.67 -1.15
C ALA A 76 -7.71 -11.80 0.09
N THR A 77 -8.48 -12.28 1.08
CA THR A 77 -8.52 -11.68 2.42
C THR A 77 -7.98 -12.69 3.41
N GLU A 78 -6.96 -12.30 4.19
CA GLU A 78 -6.55 -13.12 5.32
C GLU A 78 -7.68 -13.16 6.36
N ARG A 79 -8.09 -14.36 6.75
CA ARG A 79 -9.08 -14.56 7.81
C ARG A 79 -8.40 -15.27 8.97
N PRO A 80 -8.47 -14.74 10.19
CA PRO A 80 -8.07 -15.50 11.37
C PRO A 80 -8.91 -16.78 11.44
N GLN A 81 -8.23 -17.92 11.42
CA GLN A 81 -8.86 -19.23 11.57
C GLN A 81 -8.50 -19.78 12.95
N HIS A 82 -9.50 -20.23 13.71
CA HIS A 82 -9.22 -20.91 14.97
C HIS A 82 -8.52 -22.23 14.70
N ARG A 83 -7.44 -22.50 15.44
CA ARG A 83 -6.69 -23.74 15.28
C ARG A 83 -7.59 -24.96 15.57
N PRO A 84 -7.64 -25.98 14.69
CA PRO A 84 -8.39 -27.20 14.96
C PRO A 84 -7.95 -27.86 16.28
N ARG A 85 -8.92 -28.27 17.09
CA ARG A 85 -8.65 -28.96 18.36
C ARG A 85 -8.11 -30.36 18.12
N ALA A 86 -8.73 -31.10 17.20
CA ALA A 86 -8.28 -32.43 16.78
C ALA A 86 -6.89 -32.34 16.13
N VAL A 87 -5.97 -33.21 16.57
CA VAL A 87 -4.56 -33.18 16.12
C VAL A 87 -4.43 -33.58 14.65
N VAL A 88 -5.28 -34.50 14.19
CA VAL A 88 -5.32 -35.01 12.81
C VAL A 88 -5.58 -33.92 11.77
N ASP A 89 -6.42 -32.93 12.11
CA ASP A 89 -6.81 -31.87 11.17
C ASP A 89 -5.79 -30.72 11.10
N ARG A 90 -4.87 -30.64 12.07
CA ARG A 90 -3.91 -29.52 12.16
C ARG A 90 -2.90 -29.48 11.02
N ALA A 91 -2.55 -30.64 10.45
CA ALA A 91 -1.58 -30.72 9.35
C ALA A 91 -2.19 -30.22 8.03
N ALA A 92 -3.48 -30.51 7.80
CA ALA A 92 -4.22 -30.04 6.63
C ALA A 92 -4.42 -28.52 6.67
N ASP A 93 -4.72 -27.96 7.84
CA ASP A 93 -4.98 -26.53 8.02
C ASP A 93 -3.69 -25.71 8.28
N TYR A 94 -2.51 -26.31 8.16
CA TYR A 94 -1.25 -25.63 8.41
C TYR A 94 -0.84 -24.77 7.21
N SER A 95 -0.98 -23.45 7.32
CA SER A 95 -0.66 -22.54 6.20
C SER A 95 0.83 -22.19 6.04
N GLY A 96 1.72 -22.86 6.80
CA GLY A 96 3.18 -22.64 6.70
C GLY A 96 3.69 -21.31 7.25
N LYS A 97 2.80 -20.42 7.71
CA LYS A 97 3.16 -19.14 8.32
C LYS A 97 3.84 -19.36 9.67
N LYS A 98 4.97 -18.68 9.89
CA LYS A 98 5.66 -18.66 11.19
C LYS A 98 4.75 -18.04 12.24
N LYS A 99 4.77 -18.56 13.47
CA LYS A 99 4.01 -17.98 14.57
C LYS A 99 4.49 -16.57 14.85
N THR A 100 3.55 -15.64 14.93
CA THR A 100 3.74 -14.41 15.69
C THR A 100 3.47 -14.79 17.14
N ASP A 101 4.50 -15.24 17.85
CA ASP A 101 4.38 -15.50 19.28
C ASP A 101 4.23 -14.14 20.00
N ALA A 102 3.08 -13.94 20.65
CA ALA A 102 2.83 -12.96 21.70
C ALA A 102 1.95 -13.63 22.75
#